data_AF-A0A2P4NLY5-F1
#
_entry.id   AF-A0A2P4NLY5-F1
#
_cell.length_a   1.000
_cell.length_b   1.000
_cell.length_c   1.000
_cell.angle_alpha   90.00
_cell.angle_beta   90.00
_cell.angle_gamma   90.00
#
_symmetry.space_group_name_H-M   'P 1'
#
loop_
_entity.id
_entity.type
_entity.pdbx_description
1 polymer ?
#
loop_
_entity_poly.entity_id
_entity_poly.type
_entity_poly.pdbx_seq_one_letter_code
_entity_poly.pdbx_strand_id
1 'polypeptide(L)'
;MSIHDFSGATNDSAIDAYTDARQAEYVAFLHRVPFAIDALNLGFLTGFREDCSYQQQQFLNLKLPVGMLDNDFRNPNLDRYTERVLEHGPDVGIIGDAYDRAEARTYVRAVRDLQKRVPETEFVIVPKCKAALEEIPDDIVVGYSRGYADILAHDFSDPVDWRGRRVHILGGSPPKQLTVIDQLTQPTLTGDPPADIVGLDWNGLHRGAQFGEFWTDNGWDDSGRDADHMTVRATVRHGLGHVRSFWENQGVWPEGPTEYTGRTQYQPPTPADLHSSTCVECEDDVWRGSRGPFVAEYDTGDVCGYCCYGCYFAHRTRNHLEEVMGEASVYFPPTSS
;
A
#
# COMPACT_ATOMS: atom_id res chain seq x y z
N MET A 1 -18.67 -47.33 -33.66
CA MET A 1 -18.62 -46.84 -32.27
C MET A 1 -17.75 -45.60 -32.28
N SER A 2 -18.36 -44.42 -32.35
CA SER A 2 -17.64 -43.16 -32.17
C SER A 2 -17.38 -42.98 -30.68
N ILE A 3 -16.12 -42.80 -30.34
CA ILE A 3 -15.67 -42.39 -29.02
C ILE A 3 -15.90 -40.88 -29.00
N HIS A 4 -16.82 -40.42 -28.16
CA HIS A 4 -17.05 -39.00 -27.96
C HIS A 4 -15.86 -38.41 -27.20
N ASP A 5 -15.23 -37.41 -27.84
CA ASP A 5 -14.20 -36.56 -27.29
C ASP A 5 -14.87 -35.56 -26.32
N PHE A 6 -14.61 -35.71 -25.03
CA PHE A 6 -15.16 -34.89 -23.94
C PHE A 6 -14.07 -34.09 -23.20
N SER A 7 -12.88 -33.92 -23.81
CA SER A 7 -11.68 -33.47 -23.09
C SER A 7 -11.36 -31.97 -23.15
N GLY A 8 -12.11 -31.16 -23.91
CA GLY A 8 -11.75 -29.75 -24.15
C GLY A 8 -12.36 -28.71 -23.19
N ALA A 9 -13.58 -28.90 -22.69
CA ALA A 9 -14.31 -27.82 -22.01
C ALA A 9 -14.04 -27.71 -20.50
N THR A 10 -13.58 -28.78 -19.86
CA THR A 10 -13.36 -28.82 -18.40
C THR A 10 -11.99 -28.30 -17.99
N ASN A 11 -11.01 -28.30 -18.91
CA ASN A 11 -9.64 -27.91 -18.59
C ASN A 11 -9.47 -26.39 -18.63
N ASP A 12 -10.05 -25.72 -19.63
CA ASP A 12 -10.03 -24.25 -19.75
C ASP A 12 -10.76 -23.60 -18.56
N SER A 13 -11.95 -24.09 -18.20
CA SER A 13 -12.71 -23.56 -17.04
C SER A 13 -11.99 -23.73 -15.70
N ALA A 14 -11.17 -24.77 -15.52
CA ALA A 14 -10.42 -24.98 -14.28
C ALA A 14 -9.14 -24.13 -14.24
N ILE A 15 -8.52 -23.88 -15.40
CA ILE A 15 -7.37 -22.98 -15.54
C ILE A 15 -7.80 -21.53 -15.33
N ASP A 16 -8.94 -21.13 -15.89
CA ASP A 16 -9.52 -19.80 -15.71
C ASP A 16 -9.87 -19.57 -14.22
N ALA A 17 -10.57 -20.50 -13.57
CA ALA A 17 -10.90 -20.41 -12.15
C ALA A 17 -9.66 -20.33 -11.23
N TYR A 18 -8.55 -20.99 -11.60
CA TYR A 18 -7.28 -20.88 -10.88
C TYR A 18 -6.63 -19.51 -11.09
N THR A 19 -6.67 -18.99 -12.31
CA THR A 19 -6.05 -17.71 -12.68
C THR A 19 -6.78 -16.57 -11.98
N ASP A 20 -8.11 -16.58 -12.02
CA ASP A 20 -8.99 -15.62 -11.35
C ASP A 20 -8.74 -15.63 -9.84
N ALA A 21 -8.72 -16.81 -9.20
CA ALA A 21 -8.56 -16.93 -7.75
C ALA A 21 -7.21 -16.45 -7.21
N ARG A 22 -6.21 -16.25 -8.07
CA ARG A 22 -4.87 -15.76 -7.69
C ARG A 22 -4.69 -14.29 -7.92
N GLN A 23 -5.47 -13.71 -8.81
CA GLN A 23 -5.36 -12.32 -9.14
C GLN A 23 -5.93 -11.51 -7.99
N ALA A 24 -5.08 -10.75 -7.32
CA ALA A 24 -5.50 -9.93 -6.21
C ALA A 24 -6.38 -8.78 -6.68
N GLU A 25 -7.37 -8.41 -5.88
CA GLU A 25 -8.16 -7.18 -6.09
C GLU A 25 -7.31 -5.95 -5.75
N TYR A 26 -6.37 -6.09 -4.80
CA TYR A 26 -5.45 -5.02 -4.42
C TYR A 26 -4.11 -5.55 -3.86
N VAL A 27 -3.05 -4.76 -4.05
CA VAL A 27 -1.78 -4.91 -3.32
C VAL A 27 -1.54 -3.64 -2.53
N ALA A 28 -1.41 -3.78 -1.22
CA ALA A 28 -1.38 -2.67 -0.29
C ALA A 28 0.03 -2.34 0.23
N PHE A 29 0.25 -1.06 0.48
CA PHE A 29 1.42 -0.53 1.16
C PHE A 29 0.98 0.56 2.15
N LEU A 30 1.12 0.25 3.44
CA LEU A 30 0.66 1.13 4.52
C LEU A 30 1.82 1.94 5.05
N HIS A 31 1.82 3.22 4.71
CA HIS A 31 2.83 4.15 5.18
C HIS A 31 2.29 5.58 5.13
N ARG A 32 2.97 6.49 5.85
CA ARG A 32 2.70 7.94 5.80
C ARG A 32 3.32 8.60 4.56
N VAL A 33 2.85 9.82 4.26
CA VAL A 33 3.49 10.76 3.32
C VAL A 33 4.98 10.95 3.68
N PRO A 34 5.90 10.99 2.70
CA PRO A 34 5.66 10.99 1.25
C PRO A 34 5.55 9.61 0.59
N PHE A 35 5.91 8.53 1.30
CA PHE A 35 5.95 7.17 0.72
C PHE A 35 4.60 6.68 0.21
N ALA A 36 3.51 7.11 0.85
CA ALA A 36 2.15 6.83 0.38
C ALA A 36 1.88 7.39 -1.03
N ILE A 37 2.41 8.58 -1.36
CA ILE A 37 2.25 9.18 -2.69
C ILE A 37 2.95 8.30 -3.73
N ASP A 38 4.18 7.88 -3.45
CA ASP A 38 4.97 7.09 -4.38
C ASP A 38 4.33 5.73 -4.64
N ALA A 39 3.83 5.06 -3.59
CA ALA A 39 3.10 3.81 -3.70
C ALA A 39 1.79 3.98 -4.47
N LEU A 40 1.02 5.05 -4.19
CA LEU A 40 -0.22 5.34 -4.89
C LEU A 40 0.00 5.58 -6.38
N ASN A 41 1.04 6.34 -6.76
CA ASN A 41 1.41 6.58 -8.15
C ASN A 41 1.85 5.30 -8.87
N LEU A 42 2.35 4.32 -8.12
CA LEU A 42 2.66 2.98 -8.64
C LEU A 42 1.44 2.05 -8.65
N GLY A 43 0.27 2.49 -8.19
CA GLY A 43 -0.99 1.75 -8.24
C GLY A 43 -1.30 0.91 -6.99
N PHE A 44 -0.49 0.99 -5.94
CA PHE A 44 -0.78 0.30 -4.68
C PHE A 44 -1.99 0.90 -3.98
N LEU A 45 -2.73 0.06 -3.24
CA LEU A 45 -3.69 0.54 -2.25
C LEU A 45 -2.91 1.09 -1.05
N THR A 46 -3.11 2.36 -0.71
CA THR A 46 -2.32 2.98 0.36
C THR A 46 -3.14 3.25 1.60
N GLY A 47 -2.47 3.30 2.73
CA GLY A 47 -3.16 3.29 4.01
C GLY A 47 -2.23 3.52 5.18
N PHE A 48 -2.76 3.36 6.39
CA PHE A 48 -1.98 3.48 7.61
C PHE A 48 -2.59 2.64 8.72
N ARG A 49 -1.84 2.52 9.81
CA ARG A 49 -2.30 1.93 11.06
C ARG A 49 -3.06 2.99 11.86
N GLU A 50 -4.20 2.65 12.42
CA GLU A 50 -5.17 3.54 13.06
C GLU A 50 -4.62 4.39 14.21
N ASP A 51 -3.53 3.95 14.84
CA ASP A 51 -2.83 4.66 15.91
C ASP A 51 -1.76 5.67 15.44
N CYS A 52 -1.54 5.76 14.13
CA CYS A 52 -0.56 6.63 13.48
C CYS A 52 -1.21 7.81 12.76
N SER A 53 -0.40 8.78 12.33
CA SER A 53 -0.84 9.83 11.39
C SER A 53 -0.58 9.41 9.95
N TYR A 54 -1.61 9.45 9.09
CA TYR A 54 -1.45 9.16 7.66
C TYR A 54 -0.72 10.30 6.92
N GLN A 55 -1.10 11.53 7.24
CA GLN A 55 -0.52 12.76 6.74
C GLN A 55 0.05 13.54 7.93
N GLN A 56 1.24 14.09 7.76
CA GLN A 56 1.83 14.95 8.78
C GLN A 56 1.35 16.39 8.59
N GLN A 57 1.35 17.18 9.66
CA GLN A 57 0.79 18.54 9.66
C GLN A 57 1.51 19.51 8.72
N GLN A 58 2.72 19.19 8.22
CA GLN A 58 3.42 20.01 7.24
C GLN A 58 2.79 20.00 5.84
N PHE A 59 1.99 18.98 5.47
CA PHE A 59 1.39 18.87 4.13
C PHE A 59 -0.05 19.37 4.12
N LEU A 60 -0.24 20.68 4.35
CA LEU A 60 -1.58 21.28 4.54
C LEU A 60 -2.43 21.30 3.26
N ASN A 61 -1.78 21.28 2.10
CA ASN A 61 -2.40 21.39 0.78
C ASN A 61 -2.55 20.03 0.08
N LEU A 62 -2.33 18.93 0.80
CA LEU A 62 -2.43 17.57 0.30
C LEU A 62 -3.50 16.80 1.09
N LYS A 63 -4.38 16.09 0.39
CA LYS A 63 -5.31 15.12 0.97
C LYS A 63 -5.22 13.81 0.21
N LEU A 64 -4.78 12.76 0.90
CA LEU A 64 -4.71 11.41 0.36
C LEU A 64 -5.93 10.57 0.79
N PRO A 65 -6.46 9.72 -0.10
CA PRO A 65 -7.54 8.80 0.23
C PRO A 65 -7.11 7.66 1.18
N VAL A 66 -8.04 7.33 2.06
CA VAL A 66 -8.20 6.12 2.90
C VAL A 66 -8.19 4.76 2.22
N GLY A 67 -7.13 4.24 1.60
CA GLY A 67 -7.24 2.93 0.93
C GLY A 67 -7.43 1.74 1.89
N MET A 68 -6.50 1.60 2.83
CA MET A 68 -6.49 0.52 3.80
C MET A 68 -6.26 1.05 5.22
N LEU A 69 -6.99 0.52 6.20
CA LEU A 69 -6.82 0.86 7.61
C LEU A 69 -6.53 -0.39 8.44
N ASP A 70 -5.36 -0.43 9.04
CA ASP A 70 -4.91 -1.53 9.90
C ASP A 70 -5.11 -1.21 11.38
N ASN A 71 -5.45 -2.21 12.19
CA ASN A 71 -5.54 -2.08 13.65
C ASN A 71 -4.22 -2.55 14.28
N ASP A 72 -3.69 -1.86 15.30
CA ASP A 72 -2.44 -2.26 15.94
C ASP A 72 -2.58 -3.60 16.66
N PHE A 73 -2.17 -4.69 16.02
CA PHE A 73 -2.26 -6.03 16.58
C PHE A 73 -1.54 -6.19 17.93
N ARG A 74 -0.55 -5.34 18.22
CA ARG A 74 0.18 -5.38 19.50
C ARG A 74 -0.59 -4.72 20.64
N ASN A 75 -1.48 -3.79 20.33
CA ASN A 75 -2.30 -3.06 21.30
C ASN A 75 -3.65 -2.69 20.67
N PRO A 76 -4.48 -3.69 20.35
CA PRO A 76 -5.68 -3.48 19.56
C PRO A 76 -6.69 -2.66 20.37
N ASN A 77 -7.27 -1.65 19.73
CA ASN A 77 -8.32 -0.83 20.33
C ASN A 77 -9.50 -0.70 19.36
N LEU A 78 -10.52 -1.54 19.57
CA LEU A 78 -11.66 -1.65 18.67
C LEU A 78 -12.52 -0.37 18.60
N ASP A 79 -12.63 0.37 19.71
CA ASP A 79 -13.39 1.63 19.75
C ASP A 79 -12.67 2.69 18.91
N ARG A 80 -11.37 2.89 19.14
CA ARG A 80 -10.53 3.79 18.34
C ARG A 80 -10.53 3.40 16.88
N TYR A 81 -10.38 2.11 16.59
CA TYR A 81 -10.41 1.59 15.22
C TYR A 81 -11.73 1.90 14.52
N THR A 82 -12.85 1.64 15.22
CA THR A 82 -14.20 1.93 14.70
C THR A 82 -14.37 3.41 14.40
N GLU A 83 -13.94 4.32 15.29
CA GLU A 83 -13.97 5.76 15.04
C GLU A 83 -13.17 6.14 13.78
N ARG A 84 -11.98 5.56 13.61
CA ARG A 84 -11.12 5.82 12.44
C ARG A 84 -11.70 5.29 11.13
N VAL A 85 -12.33 4.11 11.15
CA VAL A 85 -13.05 3.57 9.98
C VAL A 85 -14.15 4.54 9.55
N LEU A 86 -14.90 5.11 10.49
CA LEU A 86 -16.00 6.02 10.18
C LEU A 86 -15.53 7.40 9.75
N GLU A 87 -14.39 7.85 10.28
CA GLU A 87 -13.74 9.11 9.89
C GLU A 87 -13.25 9.05 8.44
N HIS A 88 -12.62 7.94 8.05
CA HIS A 88 -11.90 7.84 6.78
C HIS A 88 -12.65 7.07 5.70
N GLY A 89 -13.57 6.18 6.06
CA GLY A 89 -14.31 5.29 5.14
C GLY A 89 -13.37 4.50 4.24
N PRO A 90 -12.49 3.63 4.78
CA PRO A 90 -11.52 2.92 3.97
C PRO A 90 -12.18 1.87 3.08
N ASP A 91 -11.56 1.51 1.97
CA ASP A 91 -12.06 0.37 1.18
C ASP A 91 -11.73 -0.95 1.86
N VAL A 92 -10.61 -1.03 2.58
CA VAL A 92 -10.20 -2.24 3.31
C VAL A 92 -9.88 -1.93 4.77
N GLY A 93 -10.43 -2.74 5.69
CA GLY A 93 -10.17 -2.63 7.12
C GLY A 93 -9.69 -3.94 7.76
N ILE A 94 -8.47 -3.96 8.31
CA ILE A 94 -8.02 -5.07 9.18
C ILE A 94 -8.51 -4.81 10.60
N ILE A 95 -9.48 -5.60 11.09
CA ILE A 95 -10.09 -5.33 12.40
C ILE A 95 -9.23 -5.80 13.57
N GLY A 96 -8.40 -6.83 13.37
CA GLY A 96 -7.46 -7.31 14.36
C GLY A 96 -7.24 -8.83 14.37
N ASP A 97 -6.35 -9.23 15.28
CA ASP A 97 -5.92 -10.61 15.52
C ASP A 97 -6.85 -11.30 16.52
N ALA A 98 -7.47 -12.41 16.12
CA ALA A 98 -8.38 -13.23 16.95
C ALA A 98 -7.66 -14.49 17.47
N TYR A 99 -7.33 -14.51 18.75
CA TYR A 99 -6.61 -15.60 19.41
C TYR A 99 -7.50 -16.75 19.85
N ASP A 100 -8.80 -16.52 19.97
CA ASP A 100 -9.77 -17.54 20.30
C ASP A 100 -11.15 -17.31 19.65
N ARG A 101 -12.05 -18.25 19.91
CA ARG A 101 -13.44 -18.23 19.41
C ARG A 101 -14.24 -17.03 19.94
N ALA A 102 -13.98 -16.56 21.16
CA ALA A 102 -14.71 -15.44 21.75
C ALA A 102 -14.28 -14.10 21.15
N GLU A 103 -12.98 -13.93 20.89
CA GLU A 103 -12.45 -12.77 20.17
C GLU A 103 -12.94 -12.74 18.72
N ALA A 104 -12.89 -13.88 18.02
CA ALA A 104 -13.46 -13.99 16.67
C ALA A 104 -14.94 -13.55 16.63
N ARG A 105 -15.77 -14.02 17.58
CA ARG A 105 -17.17 -13.56 17.71
C ARG A 105 -17.30 -12.07 17.93
N THR A 106 -16.40 -11.49 18.71
CA THR A 106 -16.40 -10.05 19.01
C THR A 106 -16.12 -9.26 17.74
N TYR A 107 -15.09 -9.65 16.98
CA TYR A 107 -14.78 -9.00 15.71
C TYR A 107 -15.85 -9.23 14.64
N VAL A 108 -16.43 -10.44 14.53
CA VAL A 108 -17.55 -10.70 13.61
C VAL A 108 -18.71 -9.74 13.91
N ARG A 109 -19.08 -9.55 15.18
CA ARG A 109 -20.14 -8.59 15.55
C ARG A 109 -19.77 -7.15 15.15
N ALA A 110 -18.53 -6.75 15.42
CA ALA A 110 -18.05 -5.42 15.06
C ALA A 110 -18.07 -5.18 13.54
N VAL A 111 -17.60 -6.16 12.75
CA VAL A 111 -17.68 -6.15 11.28
C VAL A 111 -19.14 -6.00 10.84
N ARG A 112 -20.08 -6.79 11.39
CA ARG A 112 -21.50 -6.67 11.02
C ARG A 112 -22.10 -5.31 11.34
N ASP A 113 -21.66 -4.67 12.41
CA ASP A 113 -22.15 -3.33 12.76
C ASP A 113 -21.51 -2.25 11.89
N LEU A 114 -20.23 -2.38 11.55
CA LEU A 114 -19.54 -1.50 10.60
C LEU A 114 -20.10 -1.63 9.18
N GLN A 115 -20.37 -2.83 8.70
CA GLN A 115 -20.97 -3.08 7.38
C GLN A 115 -22.33 -2.38 7.19
N LYS A 116 -23.09 -2.13 8.27
CA LYS A 116 -24.35 -1.34 8.20
C LYS A 116 -24.11 0.15 7.97
N ARG A 117 -22.91 0.64 8.31
CA ARG A 117 -22.55 2.07 8.35
C ARG A 117 -21.63 2.46 7.19
N VAL A 118 -20.75 1.54 6.81
CA VAL A 118 -19.78 1.64 5.70
C VAL A 118 -19.87 0.36 4.85
N PRO A 119 -20.96 0.16 4.09
CA PRO A 119 -21.22 -1.09 3.37
C PRO A 119 -20.20 -1.41 2.28
N GLU A 120 -19.50 -0.39 1.78
CA GLU A 120 -18.48 -0.54 0.74
C GLU A 120 -17.11 -0.98 1.28
N THR A 121 -16.92 -1.00 2.60
CA THR A 121 -15.65 -1.42 3.22
C THR A 121 -15.59 -2.95 3.35
N GLU A 122 -14.55 -3.55 2.79
CA GLU A 122 -14.17 -4.94 3.01
C GLU A 122 -13.40 -5.08 4.34
N PHE A 123 -13.91 -5.89 5.26
CA PHE A 123 -13.26 -6.13 6.54
C PHE A 123 -12.57 -7.49 6.59
N VAL A 124 -11.39 -7.50 7.19
CA VAL A 124 -10.55 -8.68 7.38
C VAL A 124 -10.41 -8.97 8.87
N ILE A 125 -10.64 -10.23 9.25
CA ILE A 125 -10.35 -10.76 10.60
C ILE A 125 -9.17 -11.72 10.50
N VAL A 126 -8.15 -11.58 11.36
CA VAL A 126 -6.92 -12.39 11.30
C VAL A 126 -6.96 -13.48 12.38
N PRO A 127 -7.36 -14.73 12.07
CA PRO A 127 -7.35 -15.79 13.08
C PRO A 127 -5.92 -16.20 13.47
N LYS A 128 -5.72 -16.50 14.75
CA LYS A 128 -4.47 -17.03 15.33
C LYS A 128 -4.61 -18.43 15.91
N CYS A 129 -5.78 -19.05 15.77
CA CYS A 129 -6.00 -20.45 16.06
C CYS A 129 -7.13 -21.03 15.21
N LYS A 130 -7.20 -22.36 15.12
CA LYS A 130 -8.21 -23.07 14.31
C LYS A 130 -9.64 -22.75 14.77
N ALA A 131 -9.86 -22.65 16.09
CA ALA A 131 -11.17 -22.33 16.64
C ALA A 131 -11.65 -20.91 16.31
N ALA A 132 -10.73 -19.95 16.11
CA ALA A 132 -11.06 -18.62 15.64
C ALA A 132 -11.37 -18.63 14.14
N LEU A 133 -10.57 -19.33 13.33
CA LEU A 133 -10.81 -19.49 11.89
C LEU A 133 -12.20 -20.09 11.58
N GLU A 134 -12.57 -21.16 12.27
CA GLU A 134 -13.88 -21.83 12.14
C GLU A 134 -15.07 -20.95 12.56
N GLU A 135 -14.84 -19.94 13.40
CA GLU A 135 -15.90 -19.06 13.90
C GLU A 135 -16.19 -17.89 12.97
N ILE A 136 -15.23 -17.53 12.09
CA ILE A 136 -15.38 -16.44 11.13
C ILE A 136 -16.22 -16.95 9.94
N PRO A 137 -17.40 -16.36 9.65
CA PRO A 137 -18.23 -16.71 8.51
C PRO A 137 -17.50 -16.61 7.16
N ASP A 138 -17.90 -17.42 6.19
CA ASP A 138 -17.24 -17.49 4.87
C ASP A 138 -17.37 -16.21 4.02
N ASP A 139 -18.36 -15.36 4.32
CA ASP A 139 -18.57 -14.06 3.66
C ASP A 139 -17.73 -12.92 4.28
N ILE A 140 -16.89 -13.22 5.27
CA ILE A 140 -15.90 -12.29 5.82
C ILE A 140 -14.51 -12.76 5.41
N VAL A 141 -13.70 -11.83 4.88
CA VAL A 141 -12.32 -12.10 4.50
C VAL A 141 -11.50 -12.49 5.72
N VAL A 142 -10.70 -13.56 5.58
CA VAL A 142 -9.78 -14.01 6.61
C VAL A 142 -8.35 -13.59 6.30
N GLY A 143 -7.65 -13.11 7.32
CA GLY A 143 -6.25 -12.74 7.23
C GLY A 143 -5.34 -13.95 7.39
N TYR A 144 -4.58 -14.30 6.36
CA TYR A 144 -3.53 -15.30 6.42
C TYR A 144 -2.22 -14.66 6.88
N SER A 145 -1.87 -14.81 8.15
CA SER A 145 -0.63 -14.23 8.69
C SER A 145 0.62 -14.97 8.15
N ARG A 146 1.46 -14.26 7.39
CA ARG A 146 2.67 -14.81 6.76
C ARG A 146 3.96 -14.05 7.12
N GLY A 147 3.83 -12.81 7.56
CA GLY A 147 4.92 -11.89 7.87
C GLY A 147 5.40 -11.91 9.32
N TYR A 148 5.59 -10.72 9.88
CA TYR A 148 6.00 -10.55 11.27
C TYR A 148 4.77 -10.62 12.17
N ALA A 149 4.62 -11.74 12.87
CA ALA A 149 3.56 -11.99 13.84
C ALA A 149 4.07 -12.93 14.94
N ASP A 150 3.30 -13.05 16.02
CA ASP A 150 3.53 -13.99 17.11
C ASP A 150 3.07 -15.41 16.77
N ILE A 151 2.00 -15.56 16.01
CA ILE A 151 1.48 -16.83 15.48
C ILE A 151 1.21 -16.67 13.98
N LEU A 152 1.77 -17.58 13.17
CA LEU A 152 1.56 -17.65 11.73
C LEU A 152 0.44 -18.63 11.39
N ALA A 153 -0.20 -18.42 10.24
CA ALA A 153 -1.33 -19.27 9.82
C ALA A 153 -0.97 -20.76 9.75
N HIS A 154 0.22 -21.10 9.24
CA HIS A 154 0.72 -22.47 9.15
C HIS A 154 1.09 -23.11 10.49
N ASP A 155 1.08 -22.36 11.60
CA ASP A 155 1.35 -22.92 12.93
C ASP A 155 0.14 -23.66 13.51
N PHE A 156 -1.08 -23.33 13.04
CA PHE A 156 -2.32 -23.87 13.62
C PHE A 156 -3.31 -24.45 12.61
N SER A 157 -3.05 -24.33 11.31
CA SER A 157 -3.97 -24.73 10.25
C SER A 157 -3.25 -25.32 9.04
N ASP A 158 -3.98 -26.12 8.27
CA ASP A 158 -3.51 -26.69 7.01
C ASP A 158 -4.06 -25.88 5.82
N PRO A 159 -3.43 -25.91 4.64
CA PRO A 159 -3.93 -25.20 3.45
C PRO A 159 -5.42 -25.46 3.14
N VAL A 160 -5.90 -26.70 3.37
CA VAL A 160 -7.31 -27.08 3.16
C VAL A 160 -8.29 -26.28 4.01
N ASP A 161 -7.88 -25.78 5.19
CA ASP A 161 -8.74 -24.98 6.07
C ASP A 161 -9.05 -23.58 5.48
N TRP A 162 -8.27 -23.12 4.49
CA TRP A 162 -8.39 -21.81 3.85
C TRP A 162 -9.00 -21.88 2.45
N ARG A 163 -9.06 -23.08 1.86
CA ARG A 163 -9.58 -23.28 0.51
C ARG A 163 -11.07 -22.99 0.45
N GLY A 164 -11.51 -22.32 -0.62
CA GLY A 164 -12.88 -21.81 -0.75
C GLY A 164 -13.20 -20.57 0.10
N ARG A 165 -12.23 -20.02 0.83
CA ARG A 165 -12.38 -18.75 1.57
C ARG A 165 -11.82 -17.59 0.75
N ARG A 166 -12.29 -16.38 1.07
CA ARG A 166 -11.64 -15.13 0.65
C ARG A 166 -10.51 -14.80 1.61
N VAL A 167 -9.30 -14.63 1.09
CA VAL A 167 -8.05 -14.57 1.88
C VAL A 167 -7.25 -13.32 1.54
N HIS A 168 -6.93 -12.55 2.58
CA HIS A 168 -5.93 -11.49 2.51
C HIS A 168 -4.62 -12.01 3.13
N ILE A 169 -3.48 -11.94 2.44
CA ILE A 169 -2.19 -12.44 2.96
C ILE A 169 -1.42 -11.30 3.65
N LEU A 170 -1.26 -11.42 4.97
CA LEU A 170 -0.64 -10.38 5.78
C LEU A 170 0.88 -10.52 5.89
N GLY A 171 1.58 -9.54 5.32
CA GLY A 171 3.03 -9.40 5.38
C GLY A 171 3.82 -10.55 4.72
N GLY A 172 5.14 -10.50 4.90
CA GLY A 172 6.08 -11.39 4.22
C GLY A 172 6.50 -10.82 2.86
N SER A 173 7.73 -11.12 2.44
CA SER A 173 8.24 -10.67 1.14
C SER A 173 7.48 -11.35 -0.02
N PRO A 174 7.47 -10.79 -1.23
CA PRO A 174 6.71 -11.34 -2.35
C PRO A 174 6.92 -12.83 -2.62
N PRO A 175 8.14 -13.41 -2.59
CA PRO A 175 8.32 -14.85 -2.78
C PRO A 175 7.67 -15.71 -1.68
N LYS A 176 7.63 -15.20 -0.44
CA LYS A 176 7.00 -15.89 0.70
C LYS A 176 5.48 -15.89 0.57
N GLN A 177 4.91 -14.79 0.05
CA GLN A 177 3.49 -14.67 -0.24
C GLN A 177 3.12 -15.54 -1.44
N LEU A 178 3.91 -15.54 -2.53
CA LEU A 178 3.70 -16.39 -3.70
C LEU A 178 3.62 -17.88 -3.33
N THR A 179 4.48 -18.34 -2.41
CA THR A 179 4.42 -19.72 -1.90
C THR A 179 3.06 -20.04 -1.26
N VAL A 180 2.47 -19.08 -0.54
CA VAL A 180 1.14 -19.25 0.06
C VAL A 180 0.07 -19.25 -1.03
N ILE A 181 0.11 -18.30 -1.97
CA ILE A 181 -0.82 -18.25 -3.11
C ILE A 181 -0.81 -19.59 -3.84
N ASP A 182 0.37 -20.14 -4.16
CA ASP A 182 0.51 -21.45 -4.79
C ASP A 182 -0.14 -22.57 -3.96
N GLN A 183 0.09 -22.61 -2.66
CA GLN A 183 -0.51 -23.63 -1.79
C GLN A 183 -2.03 -23.52 -1.70
N LEU A 184 -2.57 -22.31 -1.69
CA LEU A 184 -3.99 -22.06 -1.48
C LEU A 184 -4.82 -22.13 -2.76
N THR A 185 -4.21 -21.90 -3.93
CA THR A 185 -4.97 -21.84 -5.19
C THR A 185 -4.70 -22.98 -6.16
N GLN A 186 -3.52 -23.61 -6.13
CA GLN A 186 -3.22 -24.69 -7.09
C GLN A 186 -4.24 -25.84 -7.00
N PRO A 187 -4.56 -26.51 -8.12
CA PRO A 187 -5.43 -27.68 -8.11
C PRO A 187 -4.92 -28.78 -7.18
N THR A 188 -5.82 -29.42 -6.45
CA THR A 188 -5.52 -30.54 -5.56
C THR A 188 -6.10 -31.85 -6.09
N LEU A 189 -5.53 -32.98 -5.66
CA LEU A 189 -6.05 -34.33 -6.01
C LEU A 189 -7.46 -34.58 -5.46
N THR A 190 -7.82 -33.89 -4.38
CA THR A 190 -9.14 -33.95 -3.72
C THR A 190 -10.18 -33.10 -4.45
N GLY A 191 -9.77 -32.23 -5.38
CA GLY A 191 -10.67 -31.32 -6.09
C GLY A 191 -11.23 -30.20 -5.21
N ASP A 192 -10.55 -29.87 -4.11
CA ASP A 192 -10.95 -28.76 -3.24
C ASP A 192 -10.88 -27.44 -4.02
N PRO A 193 -11.86 -26.53 -3.87
CA PRO A 193 -11.85 -25.25 -4.56
C PRO A 193 -10.60 -24.42 -4.17
N PRO A 194 -10.06 -23.57 -5.05
CA PRO A 194 -9.00 -22.64 -4.64
C PRO A 194 -9.51 -21.68 -3.56
N ALA A 195 -8.62 -21.14 -2.73
CA ALA A 195 -8.91 -19.91 -2.00
C ALA A 195 -8.96 -18.73 -2.98
N ASP A 196 -9.81 -17.75 -2.70
CA ASP A 196 -9.90 -16.49 -3.44
C ASP A 196 -8.94 -15.48 -2.79
N ILE A 197 -7.83 -15.16 -3.45
CA ILE A 197 -6.81 -14.23 -2.93
C ILE A 197 -7.26 -12.80 -3.21
N VAL A 198 -7.86 -12.15 -2.23
CA VAL A 198 -8.42 -10.79 -2.41
C VAL A 198 -7.36 -9.71 -2.30
N GLY A 199 -6.34 -9.88 -1.45
CA GLY A 199 -5.33 -8.84 -1.27
C GLY A 199 -4.07 -9.27 -0.55
N LEU A 200 -3.03 -8.46 -0.73
CA LEU A 200 -1.70 -8.66 -0.17
C LEU A 200 -1.20 -7.37 0.45
N ASP A 201 -0.45 -7.41 1.54
CA ASP A 201 0.28 -6.24 2.05
C ASP A 201 1.71 -6.57 2.48
N TRP A 202 2.65 -5.62 2.32
CA TRP A 202 4.00 -5.75 2.85
C TRP A 202 4.71 -4.41 3.06
N ASN A 203 4.94 -4.05 4.33
CA ASN A 203 5.55 -2.76 4.70
C ASN A 203 7.08 -2.83 4.94
N GLY A 204 7.74 -3.91 4.51
CA GLY A 204 9.17 -4.15 4.82
C GLY A 204 10.15 -3.21 4.12
N LEU A 205 9.75 -2.58 3.01
CA LEU A 205 10.61 -1.77 2.14
C LEU A 205 11.26 -0.59 2.86
N HIS A 206 10.49 0.15 3.68
CA HIS A 206 11.01 1.34 4.37
C HIS A 206 12.15 1.00 5.33
N ARG A 207 12.08 -0.15 6.02
CA ARG A 207 13.17 -0.58 6.92
C ARG A 207 14.45 -0.89 6.16
N GLY A 208 14.37 -1.55 5.01
CA GLY A 208 15.55 -1.80 4.16
C GLY A 208 16.15 -0.49 3.65
N ALA A 209 15.31 0.43 3.20
CA ALA A 209 15.75 1.72 2.66
C ALA A 209 16.54 2.57 3.67
N GLN A 210 16.23 2.46 4.98
CA GLN A 210 17.03 3.09 6.04
C GLN A 210 18.48 2.63 6.09
N PHE A 211 18.78 1.46 5.54
CA PHE A 211 20.13 0.91 5.41
C PHE A 211 20.68 0.99 3.99
N GLY A 212 20.03 1.75 3.09
CA GLY A 212 20.41 1.81 1.68
C GLY A 212 20.07 0.55 0.89
N GLU A 213 19.22 -0.33 1.43
CA GLU A 213 18.81 -1.57 0.78
C GLU A 213 17.43 -1.42 0.13
N PHE A 214 17.22 -2.05 -1.01
CA PHE A 214 15.91 -2.19 -1.64
C PHE A 214 15.66 -3.64 -2.04
N TRP A 215 14.39 -3.98 -2.18
CA TRP A 215 13.99 -5.34 -2.56
C TRP A 215 13.95 -5.47 -4.09
N THR A 216 14.40 -6.62 -4.58
CA THR A 216 14.32 -7.08 -5.98
C THR A 216 13.81 -8.52 -6.02
N ASP A 217 13.50 -9.03 -7.21
CA ASP A 217 13.11 -10.43 -7.44
C ASP A 217 14.16 -11.44 -6.92
N ASN A 218 15.43 -11.03 -6.83
CA ASN A 218 16.54 -11.84 -6.32
C ASN A 218 16.78 -11.68 -4.80
N GLY A 219 15.97 -10.86 -4.13
CA GLY A 219 16.12 -10.54 -2.71
C GLY A 219 16.57 -9.10 -2.46
N TRP A 220 17.11 -8.86 -1.27
CA TRP A 220 17.64 -7.55 -0.88
C TRP A 220 18.91 -7.23 -1.66
N ASP A 221 18.93 -6.05 -2.27
CA ASP A 221 20.07 -5.45 -2.95
C ASP A 221 20.55 -4.26 -2.12
N ASP A 222 21.86 -4.17 -1.89
CA ASP A 222 22.50 -3.16 -1.06
C ASP A 222 23.30 -2.13 -1.87
N SER A 223 23.24 -2.15 -3.20
CA SER A 223 23.92 -1.20 -4.08
C SER A 223 23.48 0.25 -3.87
N GLY A 224 22.33 0.48 -3.23
CA GLY A 224 21.88 1.80 -2.80
C GLY A 224 22.72 2.41 -1.67
N ARG A 225 23.51 1.62 -0.93
CA ARG A 225 24.40 2.09 0.15
C ARG A 225 25.52 2.99 -0.36
N ASP A 226 26.03 2.69 -1.54
CA ASP A 226 27.18 3.37 -2.15
C ASP A 226 26.76 4.49 -3.11
N ALA A 227 25.45 4.72 -3.26
CA ALA A 227 24.93 5.75 -4.14
C ALA A 227 24.77 7.08 -3.39
N ASP A 228 25.74 8.00 -3.58
CA ASP A 228 25.77 9.36 -2.98
C ASP A 228 24.50 10.21 -3.21
N HIS A 229 23.55 9.75 -4.04
CA HIS A 229 22.37 10.48 -4.45
C HIS A 229 21.05 9.76 -4.13
N MET A 230 21.07 8.60 -3.47
CA MET A 230 19.85 7.87 -3.12
C MET A 230 19.33 8.28 -1.74
N THR A 231 18.18 8.94 -1.71
CA THR A 231 17.44 9.20 -0.47
C THR A 231 16.68 7.95 -0.02
N VAL A 232 16.26 7.90 1.25
CA VAL A 232 15.36 6.84 1.74
C VAL A 232 14.08 6.77 0.91
N ARG A 233 13.52 7.92 0.51
CA ARG A 233 12.32 8.00 -0.34
C ARG A 233 12.56 7.39 -1.72
N ALA A 234 13.63 7.76 -2.40
CA ALA A 234 14.03 7.20 -3.68
C ALA A 234 14.22 5.68 -3.59
N THR A 235 14.88 5.19 -2.54
CA THR A 235 15.12 3.75 -2.33
C THR A 235 13.82 2.98 -2.10
N VAL A 236 12.88 3.52 -1.31
CA VAL A 236 11.54 2.90 -1.14
C VAL A 236 10.78 2.88 -2.46
N ARG A 237 10.73 4.00 -3.18
CA ARG A 237 10.06 4.12 -4.49
C ARG A 237 10.66 3.13 -5.50
N HIS A 238 11.97 2.95 -5.50
CA HIS A 238 12.62 1.94 -6.34
C HIS A 238 12.19 0.52 -5.97
N GLY A 239 12.22 0.17 -4.68
CA GLY A 239 11.77 -1.13 -4.19
C GLY A 239 10.28 -1.42 -4.47
N LEU A 240 9.41 -0.42 -4.36
CA LEU A 240 7.99 -0.54 -4.72
C LEU A 240 7.81 -0.88 -6.21
N GLY A 241 8.63 -0.29 -7.08
CA GLY A 241 8.66 -0.62 -8.51
C GLY A 241 8.97 -2.10 -8.76
N HIS A 242 9.98 -2.64 -8.08
CA HIS A 242 10.30 -4.07 -8.16
C HIS A 242 9.19 -4.96 -7.62
N VAL A 243 8.59 -4.62 -6.47
CA VAL A 243 7.45 -5.38 -5.91
C VAL A 243 6.29 -5.42 -6.91
N ARG A 244 5.97 -4.30 -7.53
CA ARG A 244 4.95 -4.25 -8.58
C ARG A 244 5.30 -5.15 -9.76
N SER A 245 6.50 -4.97 -10.34
CA SER A 245 6.94 -5.77 -11.49
C SER A 245 6.95 -7.27 -11.18
N PHE A 246 7.33 -7.66 -9.97
CA PHE A 246 7.24 -9.05 -9.51
C PHE A 246 5.80 -9.56 -9.63
N TRP A 247 4.83 -8.84 -9.06
CA TRP A 247 3.44 -9.28 -9.07
C TRP A 247 2.78 -9.26 -10.45
N GLU A 248 3.13 -8.29 -11.29
CA GLU A 248 2.73 -8.26 -12.70
C GLU A 248 3.26 -9.51 -13.43
N ASN A 249 4.53 -9.87 -13.22
CA ASN A 249 5.15 -11.05 -13.81
C ASN A 249 4.53 -12.38 -13.32
N GLN A 250 3.99 -12.41 -12.10
CA GLN A 250 3.30 -13.58 -11.55
C GLN A 250 1.81 -13.65 -11.93
N GLY A 251 1.26 -12.64 -12.63
CA GLY A 251 -0.17 -12.55 -12.93
C GLY A 251 -1.05 -12.36 -11.69
N VAL A 252 -0.47 -11.83 -10.60
CA VAL A 252 -1.17 -11.61 -9.31
C VAL A 252 -1.60 -10.15 -9.17
N TRP A 253 -0.91 -9.22 -9.83
CA TRP A 253 -1.23 -7.80 -9.74
C TRP A 253 -2.65 -7.50 -10.26
N PRO A 254 -3.40 -6.57 -9.63
CA PRO A 254 -4.78 -6.25 -10.02
C PRO A 254 -4.89 -5.76 -11.46
N GLU A 255 -5.99 -6.14 -12.13
CA GLU A 255 -6.33 -5.65 -13.46
C GLU A 255 -7.06 -4.30 -13.38
N GLY A 256 -6.40 -3.25 -13.89
CA GLY A 256 -6.99 -1.92 -14.03
C GLY A 256 -6.37 -0.87 -13.10
N PRO A 257 -6.54 0.43 -13.41
CA PRO A 257 -6.10 1.49 -12.53
C PRO A 257 -6.89 1.41 -11.22
N THR A 258 -6.20 1.40 -10.08
CA THR A 258 -6.86 1.69 -8.81
C THR A 258 -7.49 3.07 -8.93
N GLU A 259 -8.82 3.17 -8.80
CA GLU A 259 -9.59 4.42 -8.87
C GLU A 259 -9.07 5.50 -7.90
N TYR A 260 -8.25 5.08 -6.95
CA TYR A 260 -7.54 5.85 -5.95
C TYR A 260 -6.67 6.99 -6.47
N THR A 261 -6.01 6.82 -7.62
CA THR A 261 -5.13 7.88 -8.16
C THR A 261 -5.91 9.17 -8.44
N GLY A 262 -7.18 9.07 -8.84
CA GLY A 262 -8.09 10.20 -9.06
C GLY A 262 -8.70 10.82 -7.80
N ARG A 263 -8.56 10.16 -6.62
CA ARG A 263 -9.10 10.66 -5.34
C ARG A 263 -8.12 11.57 -4.59
N THR A 264 -6.87 11.66 -5.02
CA THR A 264 -5.86 12.54 -4.42
C THR A 264 -6.18 14.00 -4.72
N GLN A 265 -6.20 14.84 -3.68
CA GLN A 265 -6.32 16.29 -3.83
C GLN A 265 -5.00 16.93 -3.44
N TYR A 266 -4.41 17.68 -4.36
CA TYR A 266 -3.19 18.43 -4.11
C TYR A 266 -3.31 19.82 -4.71
N GLN A 267 -3.01 20.84 -3.92
CA GLN A 267 -2.91 22.22 -4.39
C GLN A 267 -1.43 22.57 -4.51
N PRO A 268 -0.91 22.79 -5.74
CA PRO A 268 0.47 23.21 -5.96
C PRO A 268 0.83 24.48 -5.19
N PRO A 269 2.09 24.63 -4.75
CA PRO A 269 2.52 25.86 -4.12
C PRO A 269 2.47 27.03 -5.10
N THR A 270 2.29 28.22 -4.54
CA THR A 270 2.20 29.48 -5.27
C THR A 270 3.16 30.50 -4.63
N PRO A 271 3.45 31.62 -5.31
CA PRO A 271 4.22 32.70 -4.71
C PRO A 271 3.60 33.29 -3.43
N ALA A 272 2.30 33.11 -3.20
CA ALA A 272 1.63 33.59 -1.98
C ALA A 272 1.98 32.75 -0.74
N ASP A 273 2.47 31.52 -0.93
CA ASP A 273 2.84 30.60 0.14
C ASP A 273 4.25 30.89 0.70
N LEU A 274 5.00 31.81 0.08
CA LEU A 274 6.32 32.20 0.55
C LEU A 274 6.26 33.04 1.83
N HIS A 275 6.90 32.54 2.89
CA HIS A 275 7.08 33.28 4.15
C HIS A 275 8.21 34.31 4.11
N SER A 276 9.06 34.28 3.08
CA SER A 276 10.20 35.19 2.91
C SER A 276 10.38 35.57 1.44
N SER A 277 10.81 36.80 1.20
CA SER A 277 11.25 37.26 -0.12
C SER A 277 12.71 36.91 -0.42
N THR A 278 13.40 36.18 0.46
CA THR A 278 14.81 35.81 0.28
C THR A 278 14.94 34.46 -0.42
N CYS A 279 15.76 34.42 -1.48
CA CYS A 279 16.13 33.22 -2.20
C CYS A 279 16.90 32.29 -1.28
N VAL A 280 16.43 31.06 -1.11
CA VAL A 280 17.03 30.08 -0.19
C VAL A 280 18.47 29.74 -0.59
N GLU A 281 18.80 29.82 -1.88
CA GLU A 281 20.12 29.44 -2.38
C GLU A 281 21.17 30.57 -2.30
N CYS A 282 20.81 31.80 -2.70
CA CYS A 282 21.77 32.88 -2.92
C CYS A 282 21.49 34.14 -2.12
N GLU A 283 20.49 34.11 -1.24
CA GLU A 283 20.08 35.21 -0.34
C GLU A 283 19.58 36.50 -1.04
N ASP A 284 19.54 36.53 -2.37
CA ASP A 284 18.93 37.63 -3.12
C ASP A 284 17.42 37.67 -2.96
N ASP A 285 16.82 38.82 -3.27
CA ASP A 285 15.36 38.95 -3.33
C ASP A 285 14.77 38.12 -4.49
N VAL A 286 13.86 37.20 -4.19
CA VAL A 286 13.20 36.30 -5.14
C VAL A 286 12.36 37.05 -6.18
N TRP A 287 11.98 38.29 -5.90
CA TRP A 287 11.20 39.16 -6.79
C TRP A 287 12.07 40.02 -7.72
N ARG A 288 13.41 39.98 -7.58
CA ARG A 288 14.31 40.70 -8.50
C ARG A 288 14.26 40.16 -9.92
N GLY A 289 13.88 38.89 -10.10
CA GLY A 289 13.70 38.29 -11.42
C GLY A 289 12.50 38.90 -12.15
N SER A 290 12.67 39.24 -13.44
CA SER A 290 11.61 39.83 -14.27
C SER A 290 10.34 38.98 -14.45
N ARG A 291 10.36 37.73 -13.98
CA ARG A 291 9.29 36.72 -14.17
C ARG A 291 8.59 36.32 -12.87
N GLY A 292 9.04 36.83 -11.71
CA GLY A 292 8.61 36.34 -10.41
C GLY A 292 9.39 35.09 -9.95
N PRO A 293 9.10 34.59 -8.73
CA PRO A 293 9.88 33.53 -8.11
C PRO A 293 9.53 32.15 -8.66
N PHE A 294 10.49 31.24 -8.57
CA PHE A 294 10.20 29.81 -8.56
C PHE A 294 9.83 29.43 -7.12
N VAL A 295 8.81 28.57 -6.94
CA VAL A 295 8.42 28.07 -5.63
C VAL A 295 8.37 26.55 -5.68
N ALA A 296 8.94 25.87 -4.71
CA ALA A 296 8.90 24.42 -4.63
C ALA A 296 8.47 23.96 -3.23
N GLU A 297 7.61 22.95 -3.16
CA GLU A 297 7.29 22.19 -1.93
C GLU A 297 8.04 20.84 -1.95
N TYR A 298 8.84 20.60 -0.92
CA TYR A 298 9.65 19.38 -0.80
C TYR A 298 8.99 18.32 0.06
N ASP A 299 9.55 17.11 0.02
CA ASP A 299 9.17 15.93 0.80
C ASP A 299 9.41 16.08 2.31
N THR A 300 10.09 17.14 2.72
CA THR A 300 10.17 17.63 4.10
C THR A 300 8.93 18.42 4.53
N GLY A 301 8.14 18.91 3.57
CA GLY A 301 7.05 19.88 3.75
C GLY A 301 7.50 21.34 3.68
N ASP A 302 8.79 21.61 3.42
CA ASP A 302 9.27 22.97 3.27
C ASP A 302 8.82 23.57 1.93
N VAL A 303 8.27 24.78 1.98
CA VAL A 303 7.97 25.60 0.81
C VAL A 303 9.07 26.65 0.64
N CYS A 304 9.85 26.55 -0.43
CA CYS A 304 11.03 27.37 -0.67
C CYS A 304 10.87 28.25 -1.91
N GLY A 305 11.38 29.48 -1.84
CA GLY A 305 11.41 30.44 -2.94
C GLY A 305 12.79 30.61 -3.56
N TYR A 306 12.86 30.74 -4.89
CA TYR A 306 14.10 30.92 -5.64
C TYR A 306 13.98 32.02 -6.69
N CYS A 307 15.05 32.80 -6.85
CA CYS A 307 15.11 33.88 -7.83
C CYS A 307 15.27 33.37 -9.28
N CYS A 308 15.72 32.12 -9.48
CA CYS A 308 15.87 31.51 -10.79
C CYS A 308 15.90 29.97 -10.72
N TYR A 309 15.72 29.32 -11.87
CA TYR A 309 15.81 27.86 -12.01
C TYR A 309 17.17 27.31 -11.55
N GLY A 310 18.27 28.02 -11.83
CA GLY A 310 19.60 27.60 -11.40
C GLY A 310 19.73 27.52 -9.89
N CYS A 311 19.13 28.46 -9.17
CA CYS A 311 19.11 28.45 -7.70
C CYS A 311 18.26 27.31 -7.14
N TYR A 312 17.06 27.11 -7.69
CA TYR A 312 16.21 25.97 -7.37
C TYR A 312 16.94 24.63 -7.56
N PHE A 313 17.54 24.43 -8.74
CA PHE A 313 18.21 23.18 -9.07
C PHE A 313 19.46 22.94 -8.21
N ALA A 314 20.26 23.99 -7.95
CA ALA A 314 21.44 23.89 -7.10
C ALA A 314 21.08 23.52 -5.65
N HIS A 315 20.09 24.21 -5.07
CA HIS A 315 19.65 23.95 -3.70
C HIS A 315 19.07 22.54 -3.55
N ARG A 316 18.16 22.14 -4.46
CA ARG A 316 17.56 20.81 -4.52
C ARG A 316 18.62 19.71 -4.57
N THR A 317 19.58 19.86 -5.49
CA THR A 317 20.62 18.84 -5.73
C THR A 317 21.58 18.73 -4.55
N ARG A 318 22.05 19.87 -4.01
CA ARG A 318 23.00 19.88 -2.89
C ARG A 318 22.43 19.23 -1.63
N ASN A 319 21.14 19.41 -1.38
CA ASN A 319 20.48 18.95 -0.16
C ASN A 319 19.73 17.62 -0.36
N HIS A 320 19.83 17.00 -1.54
CA HIS A 320 19.13 15.75 -1.87
C HIS A 320 17.62 15.82 -1.60
N LEU A 321 17.00 16.96 -1.92
CA LEU A 321 15.58 17.17 -1.72
C LEU A 321 14.78 16.60 -2.90
N GLU A 322 13.61 16.06 -2.58
CA GLU A 322 12.64 15.60 -3.58
C GLU A 322 11.35 16.40 -3.45
N GLU A 323 10.73 16.73 -4.58
CA GLU A 323 9.42 17.39 -4.61
C GLU A 323 8.33 16.45 -4.05
N VAL A 324 7.39 16.97 -3.26
CA VAL A 324 6.35 16.12 -2.62
C VAL A 324 5.52 15.34 -3.66
N MET A 325 5.09 16.01 -4.73
CA MET A 325 4.29 15.50 -5.85
C MET A 325 5.00 15.69 -7.21
N GLY A 326 6.33 15.52 -7.24
CA GLY A 326 7.12 15.74 -8.47
C GLY A 326 6.98 17.18 -8.99
N GLU A 327 7.04 17.37 -10.32
CA GLU A 327 6.96 18.70 -10.95
C GLU A 327 5.70 19.48 -10.61
N ALA A 328 4.60 18.82 -10.25
CA ALA A 328 3.38 19.50 -9.80
C ALA A 328 3.59 20.31 -8.50
N SER A 329 4.67 20.06 -7.77
CA SER A 329 5.04 20.81 -6.56
C SER A 329 5.95 21.99 -6.85
N VAL A 330 6.15 22.33 -8.12
CA VAL A 330 7.02 23.42 -8.53
C VAL A 330 6.21 24.43 -9.32
N TYR A 331 6.07 25.63 -8.75
CA TYR A 331 5.60 26.79 -9.49
C TYR A 331 6.72 27.31 -10.38
N PHE A 332 6.51 27.17 -11.70
CA PHE A 332 7.35 27.79 -12.70
C PHE A 332 6.77 29.16 -13.08
N PRO A 333 7.55 30.25 -12.95
CA PRO A 333 7.08 31.57 -13.37
C PRO A 333 6.81 31.58 -14.88
N PRO A 334 5.76 32.28 -15.34
CA PRO A 334 5.33 32.24 -16.73
C PRO A 334 6.43 32.67 -17.71
N THR A 335 6.56 31.95 -18.83
CA THR A 335 7.46 32.36 -19.91
C THR A 335 6.90 33.60 -20.60
N SER A 336 7.71 34.65 -20.71
CA SER A 336 7.34 35.86 -21.46
C SER A 336 7.05 35.49 -22.91
N SER A 337 5.81 35.70 -23.35
CA SER A 337 5.35 35.51 -24.73
C SER A 337 5.94 36.53 -25.70
#